data_AF-A0A6A8LR49-F1
#
_entry.id   AF-A0A6A8LR49-F1
#
_cell.length_a   1.000
_cell.length_b   1.000
_cell.length_c   1.000
_cell.angle_alpha   90.00
_cell.angle_beta   90.00
_cell.angle_gamma   90.00
#
_symmetry.space_group_name_H-M   'P 1'
#
loop_
_entity.id
_entity.type
_entity.pdbx_description
1 polymer ?
#
loop_
_entity_poly.entity_id
_entity_poly.type
_entity_poly.pdbx_seq_one_letter_code
_entity_poly.pdbx_strand_id
1 'polypeptide(L)'
;FWGNIFLLSFAVGVVTGLIQEFQFGMNWSDYSRFMGDIFGAPLAMEALLSFFIESTFIGLWMFTWDRVKPGLHLFFVWMVVIGTMTSALWILTANSFMQHPVGYTIRNGRAEMTSFSALLRNPQVWYEWGHVISGAIMMGGVVVAGMAAFRLLKRKSLSEVSKDIFKRSMRLGMIVSLLGSLSVMGVGDLQMKDLLHTQPMKFSAMEALYKDTGKSAGWTVVGIADTKNHKTNYTIEIPGMLSVLS
;
A
#
# COMPACT_ATOMS: atom_id res chain seq x y z
N PHE A 1 -14.63 20.90 -1.18
CA PHE A 1 -15.21 19.82 -0.36
C PHE A 1 -14.21 18.69 -0.15
N TRP A 2 -13.90 17.88 -1.16
CA TRP A 2 -12.99 16.72 -1.02
C TRP A 2 -11.58 17.12 -0.57
N GLY A 3 -11.07 18.28 -1.01
CA GLY A 3 -9.81 18.82 -0.53
C GLY A 3 -9.72 18.96 0.98
N ASN A 4 -10.78 19.43 1.64
CA ASN A 4 -10.78 19.59 3.10
C ASN A 4 -10.71 18.23 3.82
N ILE A 5 -11.39 17.21 3.27
CA ILE A 5 -11.35 15.84 3.82
C ILE A 5 -9.97 15.23 3.61
N PHE A 6 -9.40 15.41 2.41
CA PHE A 6 -8.04 14.99 2.10
C PHE A 6 -7.04 15.61 3.07
N LEU A 7 -7.08 16.94 3.27
CA LEU A 7 -6.16 17.65 4.17
C LEU A 7 -6.27 17.18 5.62
N LEU A 8 -7.48 16.86 6.10
CA LEU A 8 -7.67 16.33 7.44
C LEU A 8 -7.05 14.93 7.58
N SER A 9 -7.31 14.05 6.62
CA SER A 9 -6.70 12.72 6.59
C SER A 9 -5.17 12.81 6.48
N PHE A 10 -4.69 13.75 5.67
CA PHE A 10 -3.28 13.98 5.41
C PHE A 10 -2.55 14.42 6.68
N ALA A 11 -3.10 15.40 7.42
CA ALA A 11 -2.49 15.88 8.66
C ALA A 11 -2.32 14.75 9.70
N VAL A 12 -3.33 13.89 9.85
CA VAL A 12 -3.23 12.70 10.73
C VAL A 12 -2.18 11.71 10.20
N GLY A 13 -2.13 11.52 8.87
CA GLY A 13 -1.11 10.70 8.21
C GLY A 13 0.31 11.17 8.51
N VAL A 14 0.58 12.47 8.41
CA VAL A 14 1.90 13.05 8.71
C VAL A 14 2.30 12.81 10.17
N VAL A 15 1.39 13.10 11.12
CA VAL A 15 1.70 12.91 12.55
C VAL A 15 1.98 11.45 12.86
N THR A 16 1.19 10.52 12.33
CA THR A 16 1.41 9.09 12.54
C THR A 16 2.67 8.58 11.85
N GLY A 17 3.00 9.09 10.66
CA GLY A 17 4.24 8.80 9.94
C GLY A 17 5.48 9.21 10.71
N LEU A 18 5.50 10.44 11.25
CA LEU A 18 6.61 10.91 12.10
C LEU A 18 6.84 9.99 13.31
N ILE A 19 5.76 9.53 13.95
CA ILE A 19 5.87 8.59 15.07
C ILE A 19 6.50 7.27 14.60
N GLN A 20 6.08 6.72 13.45
CA GLN A 20 6.63 5.48 12.90
C GLN A 20 8.13 5.61 12.58
N GLU A 21 8.54 6.72 11.97
CA GLU A 21 9.95 7.00 11.64
C GLU A 21 10.84 6.97 12.88
N PHE A 22 10.45 7.67 13.95
CA PHE A 22 11.20 7.66 15.20
C PHE A 22 11.15 6.31 15.92
N GLN A 23 10.09 5.52 15.76
CA GLN A 23 10.00 4.20 16.38
C GLN A 23 11.06 3.22 15.88
N PHE A 24 11.50 3.32 14.62
CA PHE A 24 12.63 2.51 14.13
C PHE A 24 13.88 2.74 14.99
N GLY A 25 14.24 4.00 15.23
CA GLY A 25 15.43 4.34 16.02
C GLY A 25 15.27 4.08 17.53
N MET A 26 14.10 4.37 18.10
CA MET A 26 13.89 4.31 19.55
C MET A 26 13.61 2.90 20.07
N ASN A 27 12.73 2.15 19.38
CA ASN A 27 12.27 0.83 19.86
C ASN A 27 13.06 -0.33 19.22
N TRP A 28 13.71 -0.09 18.07
CA TRP A 28 14.42 -1.11 17.31
C TRP A 28 15.89 -0.73 17.09
N SER A 29 16.55 -0.22 18.13
CA SER A 29 17.91 0.35 18.01
C SER A 29 18.97 -0.62 17.46
N ASP A 30 18.92 -1.90 17.81
CA ASP A 30 19.85 -2.91 17.26
C ASP A 30 19.58 -3.21 15.79
N TYR A 31 18.30 -3.25 15.40
CA TYR A 31 17.91 -3.34 14.00
C TYR A 31 18.42 -2.12 13.22
N SER A 32 18.24 -0.91 13.75
CA SER A 32 18.73 0.32 13.11
C SER A 32 20.26 0.35 12.97
N ARG A 33 21.01 -0.16 13.95
CA ARG A 33 22.48 -0.29 13.84
C ARG A 33 22.88 -1.31 12.78
N PHE A 34 22.16 -2.43 12.72
CA PHE A 34 22.48 -3.52 11.80
C PHE A 34 22.10 -3.20 10.36
N MET A 35 20.93 -2.60 10.12
CA MET A 35 20.38 -2.35 8.78
C MET A 35 20.54 -0.90 8.29
N GLY A 36 21.11 -0.01 9.11
CA GLY A 36 21.10 1.44 8.86
C GLY A 36 21.63 1.87 7.50
N ASP A 37 22.64 1.19 6.96
CA ASP A 37 23.22 1.52 5.64
C ASP A 37 22.26 1.19 4.48
N ILE A 38 21.43 0.16 4.64
CA ILE A 38 20.48 -0.30 3.63
C ILE A 38 19.16 0.45 3.76
N PHE A 39 18.62 0.50 4.98
CA PHE A 39 17.34 1.14 5.28
C PHE A 39 17.41 2.66 5.17
N GLY A 40 18.53 3.26 5.59
CA GLY A 40 18.69 4.71 5.62
C GLY A 40 18.59 5.36 4.24
N ALA A 41 19.05 4.69 3.18
CA ALA A 41 19.05 5.27 1.84
C ALA A 41 17.63 5.48 1.25
N PRO A 42 16.73 4.47 1.21
CA PRO A 42 15.33 4.70 0.80
C PRO A 42 14.60 5.70 1.69
N LEU A 43 14.76 5.62 3.01
CA LEU A 43 14.14 6.57 3.96
C LEU A 43 14.61 8.02 3.74
N ALA A 44 15.90 8.22 3.47
CA ALA A 44 16.41 9.55 3.12
C ALA A 44 15.83 10.06 1.80
N MET A 45 15.67 9.19 0.79
CA MET A 45 15.02 9.56 -0.48
C MET A 45 13.53 9.87 -0.31
N GLU A 46 12.85 9.15 0.56
CA GLU A 46 11.47 9.45 0.95
C GLU A 46 11.35 10.85 1.53
N ALA A 47 12.19 11.20 2.51
CA ALA A 47 12.17 12.50 3.15
C ALA A 47 12.60 13.65 2.20
N LEU A 48 13.72 13.50 1.51
CA LEU A 48 14.33 14.58 0.72
C LEU A 48 13.61 14.85 -0.60
N LEU A 49 13.11 13.80 -1.25
CA LEU A 49 12.44 13.92 -2.55
C LEU A 49 10.92 13.96 -2.38
N SER A 50 10.36 12.91 -1.77
CA SER A 50 8.92 12.65 -1.84
C SER A 50 8.14 13.54 -0.89
N PHE A 51 8.50 13.57 0.40
CA PHE A 51 7.87 14.45 1.38
C PHE A 51 8.09 15.92 1.08
N PHE A 52 9.27 16.29 0.55
CA PHE A 52 9.51 17.68 0.18
C PHE A 52 8.61 18.14 -0.97
N ILE A 53 8.50 17.34 -2.04
CA ILE A 53 7.56 17.61 -3.15
C ILE A 53 6.13 17.68 -2.60
N GLU A 54 5.71 16.66 -1.85
CA GLU A 54 4.35 16.54 -1.35
C GLU A 54 3.97 17.73 -0.45
N SER A 55 4.76 18.02 0.59
CA SER A 55 4.49 19.11 1.52
C SER A 55 4.50 20.49 0.85
N THR A 56 5.45 20.73 -0.07
CA THR A 56 5.53 21.99 -0.82
C THR A 56 4.32 22.18 -1.72
N PHE A 57 3.99 21.17 -2.53
CA PHE A 57 2.91 21.28 -3.50
C PHE A 57 1.51 21.19 -2.87
N ILE A 58 1.33 20.52 -1.73
CA ILE A 58 0.08 20.62 -0.94
C ILE A 58 -0.11 22.05 -0.45
N GLY A 59 0.94 22.70 0.08
CA GLY A 59 0.87 24.09 0.52
C GLY A 59 0.49 25.03 -0.62
N LEU A 60 1.17 24.90 -1.77
CA LEU A 60 0.83 25.67 -2.97
C LEU A 60 -0.60 25.42 -3.42
N TRP A 61 -1.02 24.16 -3.53
CA TRP A 61 -2.37 23.79 -3.95
C TRP A 61 -3.44 24.36 -3.02
N MET A 62 -3.24 24.28 -1.70
CA MET A 62 -4.22 24.75 -0.72
C MET A 62 -4.38 26.27 -0.72
N PHE A 63 -3.29 27.03 -0.78
CA PHE A 63 -3.32 28.48 -0.56
C PHE A 63 -3.41 29.33 -1.83
N THR A 64 -3.35 28.72 -3.02
CA THR A 64 -3.31 29.47 -4.28
C THR A 64 -4.56 29.33 -5.17
N TRP A 65 -5.66 28.78 -4.63
CA TRP A 65 -6.89 28.51 -5.41
C TRP A 65 -7.34 29.68 -6.30
N ASP A 66 -7.41 30.90 -5.74
CA ASP A 66 -7.81 32.12 -6.47
C ASP A 66 -6.62 32.98 -6.91
N ARG A 67 -5.39 32.48 -6.80
CA ARG A 67 -4.14 33.24 -7.07
C ARG A 67 -3.38 32.76 -8.30
N VAL A 68 -3.66 31.55 -8.80
CA VAL A 68 -3.00 30.99 -9.98
C VAL A 68 -4.00 30.55 -11.03
N LYS A 69 -3.52 30.38 -12.27
CA LYS A 69 -4.34 29.85 -13.36
C LYS A 69 -4.76 28.40 -13.05
N PRO A 70 -5.98 27.96 -13.46
CA PRO A 70 -6.48 26.62 -13.18
C PRO A 70 -5.54 25.48 -13.61
N GLY A 71 -4.84 25.63 -14.74
CA GLY A 71 -3.89 24.62 -15.21
C GLY A 71 -2.67 24.46 -14.29
N LEU A 72 -2.17 25.57 -13.72
CA LEU A 72 -1.07 25.53 -12.76
C LEU A 72 -1.53 24.95 -11.41
N HIS A 73 -2.76 25.26 -11.00
CA HIS A 73 -3.36 24.66 -9.81
C HIS A 73 -3.51 23.13 -9.95
N LEU A 74 -3.94 22.66 -11.13
CA LEU A 74 -4.01 21.23 -11.45
C LEU A 74 -2.61 20.58 -11.44
N PHE A 75 -1.59 21.27 -11.95
CA PHE A 75 -0.22 20.78 -11.87
C PHE A 75 0.23 20.55 -10.42
N PHE A 76 -0.13 21.45 -9.49
CA PHE A 76 0.24 21.28 -8.08
C PHE A 76 -0.33 19.98 -7.48
N VAL A 77 -1.60 19.65 -7.70
CA VAL A 77 -2.16 18.39 -7.17
C VAL A 77 -1.56 17.15 -7.84
N TRP A 78 -1.17 17.22 -9.11
CA TRP A 78 -0.45 16.11 -9.74
C TRP A 78 0.94 15.90 -9.16
N MET A 79 1.64 16.97 -8.79
CA MET A 79 2.92 16.85 -8.06
C MET A 79 2.73 16.21 -6.69
N VAL A 80 1.63 16.50 -5.99
CA VAL A 80 1.26 15.81 -4.75
C VAL A 80 1.10 14.31 -5.01
N VAL A 81 0.33 13.92 -6.04
CA VAL A 81 0.14 12.51 -6.40
C VAL A 81 1.47 11.82 -6.70
N ILE A 82 2.35 12.45 -7.49
CA ILE A 82 3.67 11.90 -7.80
C ILE A 82 4.53 11.75 -6.54
N GLY A 83 4.51 12.74 -5.65
CA GLY A 83 5.17 12.70 -4.35
C GLY A 83 4.71 11.49 -3.53
N THR A 84 3.39 11.32 -3.39
CA THR A 84 2.80 10.20 -2.64
C THR A 84 3.15 8.84 -3.27
N MET A 85 3.08 8.70 -4.60
CA MET A 85 3.43 7.46 -5.29
C MET A 85 4.92 7.10 -5.15
N THR A 86 5.77 8.13 -5.10
CA THR A 86 7.23 7.97 -4.96
C THR A 86 7.62 7.70 -3.50
N SER A 87 6.93 8.29 -2.51
CA SER A 87 7.08 7.91 -1.09
C SER A 87 6.74 6.44 -0.90
N ALA A 88 5.61 5.98 -1.44
CA ALA A 88 5.24 4.57 -1.41
C ALA A 88 6.32 3.67 -2.03
N LEU A 89 6.98 4.09 -3.12
CA LEU A 89 8.07 3.33 -3.74
C LEU A 89 9.27 3.18 -2.80
N TRP A 90 9.69 4.26 -2.13
CA TRP A 90 10.86 4.23 -1.25
C TRP A 90 10.62 3.38 0.00
N ILE A 91 9.48 3.58 0.67
CA ILE A 91 9.18 2.82 1.88
C ILE A 91 8.96 1.33 1.56
N LEU A 92 8.36 1.01 0.41
CA LEU A 92 8.19 -0.38 -0.02
C LEU A 92 9.50 -0.98 -0.53
N THR A 93 10.44 -0.19 -1.05
CA THR A 93 11.81 -0.67 -1.32
C THR A 93 12.47 -1.19 -0.04
N ALA A 94 12.31 -0.46 1.07
CA ALA A 94 12.81 -0.89 2.37
C ALA A 94 12.10 -2.16 2.86
N ASN A 95 10.76 -2.20 2.83
CA ASN A 95 9.98 -3.37 3.24
C ASN A 95 10.29 -4.63 2.41
N SER A 96 10.39 -4.47 1.09
CA SER A 96 10.72 -5.56 0.17
C SER A 96 12.12 -6.10 0.40
N PHE A 97 13.09 -5.24 0.76
CA PHE A 97 14.41 -5.71 1.19
C PHE A 97 14.32 -6.59 2.46
N MET A 98 13.49 -6.21 3.45
CA MET A 98 13.30 -7.04 4.66
C MET A 98 12.76 -8.44 4.33
N GLN A 99 11.98 -8.54 3.26
CA GLN A 99 11.35 -9.78 2.83
C GLN A 99 12.21 -10.63 1.90
N HIS A 100 12.93 -9.97 0.97
CA HIS A 100 13.81 -10.59 0.01
C HIS A 100 15.13 -9.80 -0.06
N PRO A 101 16.09 -10.08 0.85
CA PRO A 101 17.32 -9.31 0.96
C PRO A 101 18.24 -9.49 -0.25
N VAL A 102 18.57 -8.38 -0.94
CA VAL A 102 19.46 -8.37 -2.11
C VAL A 102 20.41 -7.17 -2.07
N GLY A 103 21.54 -7.26 -2.78
CA GLY A 103 22.44 -6.10 -2.94
C GLY A 103 23.14 -5.66 -1.66
N TYR A 104 23.45 -6.60 -0.75
CA TYR A 104 24.14 -6.33 0.51
C TYR A 104 25.22 -7.34 0.85
N THR A 105 26.07 -7.00 1.81
CA THR A 105 27.04 -7.89 2.43
C THR A 105 27.07 -7.66 3.94
N ILE A 106 27.49 -8.65 4.72
CA ILE A 106 27.65 -8.49 6.17
C ILE A 106 29.13 -8.21 6.46
N ARG A 107 29.42 -7.04 7.04
CA ARG A 107 30.76 -6.60 7.43
C ARG A 107 30.69 -5.95 8.79
N ASN A 108 31.68 -6.22 9.64
CA ASN A 108 31.80 -5.62 10.99
C ASN A 108 30.51 -5.74 11.83
N GLY A 109 29.79 -6.87 11.72
CA GLY A 109 28.57 -7.13 12.48
C GLY A 109 27.34 -6.32 12.04
N ARG A 110 27.34 -5.73 10.84
CA ARG A 110 26.20 -5.02 10.25
C ARG A 110 26.03 -5.35 8.76
N ALA A 111 24.84 -5.09 8.24
CA ALA A 111 24.55 -5.19 6.82
C ALA A 111 24.98 -3.89 6.12
N GLU A 112 25.83 -4.00 5.10
CA GLU A 112 26.33 -2.90 4.29
C GLU A 112 25.84 -3.06 2.84
N MET A 113 25.37 -1.97 2.24
CA MET A 113 24.83 -1.97 0.89
C MET A 113 25.96 -2.12 -0.14
N THR A 114 25.82 -3.07 -1.05
CA THR A 114 26.76 -3.25 -2.17
C THR A 114 26.23 -2.69 -3.49
N SER A 115 24.90 -2.66 -3.67
CA SER A 115 24.28 -2.15 -4.90
C SER A 115 22.87 -1.61 -4.65
N PHE A 116 22.75 -0.28 -4.67
CA PHE A 116 21.44 0.39 -4.61
C PHE A 116 20.53 -0.02 -5.79
N SER A 117 21.12 -0.23 -6.97
CA SER A 117 20.36 -0.68 -8.15
C SER A 117 19.74 -2.06 -7.97
N ALA A 118 20.37 -2.94 -7.18
CA ALA A 118 19.84 -4.26 -6.87
C ALA A 118 18.61 -4.17 -5.96
N LEU A 119 18.60 -3.22 -5.01
CA LEU A 119 17.42 -2.96 -4.17
C LEU A 119 16.22 -2.53 -5.02
N LEU A 120 16.41 -1.59 -5.94
CA LEU A 120 15.32 -1.09 -6.80
C LEU A 120 14.83 -2.11 -7.83
N ARG A 121 15.71 -3.03 -8.26
CA ARG A 121 15.36 -4.12 -9.19
C ARG A 121 14.85 -5.37 -8.48
N ASN A 122 14.74 -5.34 -7.15
CA ASN A 122 14.17 -6.44 -6.39
C ASN A 122 12.73 -6.69 -6.87
N PRO A 123 12.41 -7.89 -7.39
CA PRO A 123 11.06 -8.20 -7.90
C PRO A 123 9.97 -7.96 -6.85
N GLN A 124 10.28 -8.24 -5.57
CA GLN A 124 9.37 -8.03 -4.45
C GLN A 124 8.83 -6.59 -4.39
N VAL A 125 9.66 -5.59 -4.73
CA VAL A 125 9.29 -4.16 -4.72
C VAL A 125 8.13 -3.90 -5.66
N TRP A 126 8.16 -4.48 -6.86
CA TRP A 126 7.17 -4.19 -7.88
C TRP A 126 5.86 -4.91 -7.63
N TYR A 127 5.90 -6.10 -7.04
CA TYR A 127 4.70 -6.79 -6.55
C TYR A 127 4.06 -6.03 -5.39
N GLU A 128 4.83 -5.66 -4.37
CA GLU A 128 4.32 -4.92 -3.20
C GLU A 128 3.81 -3.53 -3.58
N TRP A 129 4.59 -2.77 -4.36
CA TRP A 129 4.19 -1.44 -4.81
C TRP A 129 2.94 -1.50 -5.68
N GLY A 130 2.87 -2.43 -6.63
CA GLY A 130 1.69 -2.62 -7.47
C GLY A 130 0.45 -2.97 -6.64
N HIS A 131 0.59 -3.86 -5.66
CA HIS A 131 -0.52 -4.29 -4.79
C HIS A 131 -0.98 -3.14 -3.88
N VAL A 132 -0.06 -2.48 -3.19
CA VAL A 132 -0.36 -1.39 -2.25
C VAL A 132 -0.97 -0.18 -2.95
N ILE A 133 -0.40 0.25 -4.08
CA ILE A 133 -0.93 1.40 -4.84
C ILE A 133 -2.32 1.07 -5.40
N SER A 134 -2.51 -0.13 -5.96
CA SER A 134 -3.84 -0.54 -6.45
C SER A 134 -4.85 -0.57 -5.30
N GLY A 135 -4.44 -1.05 -4.12
CA GLY A 135 -5.26 -1.09 -2.90
C GLY A 135 -5.63 0.30 -2.40
N ALA A 136 -4.67 1.22 -2.38
CA ALA A 136 -4.90 2.60 -1.99
C ALA A 136 -5.86 3.31 -2.96
N ILE A 137 -5.72 3.09 -4.28
CA ILE A 137 -6.63 3.63 -5.29
C ILE A 137 -8.04 3.08 -5.11
N MET A 138 -8.17 1.75 -4.93
CA MET A 138 -9.45 1.10 -4.66
C MET A 138 -10.10 1.71 -3.41
N MET A 139 -9.37 1.80 -2.31
CA MET A 139 -9.83 2.35 -1.03
C MET A 139 -10.27 3.80 -1.18
N GLY A 140 -9.49 4.64 -1.85
CA GLY A 140 -9.85 6.03 -2.13
C GLY A 140 -11.17 6.15 -2.90
N GLY A 141 -11.35 5.32 -3.94
CA GLY A 141 -12.61 5.23 -4.68
C GLY A 141 -13.80 4.84 -3.78
N VAL A 142 -13.61 3.83 -2.92
CA VAL A 142 -14.67 3.29 -2.05
C VAL A 142 -15.06 4.35 -1.01
N VAL A 143 -14.08 5.03 -0.42
CA VAL A 143 -14.29 6.09 0.56
C VAL A 143 -15.05 7.26 -0.05
N VAL A 144 -14.66 7.73 -1.24
CA VAL A 144 -15.37 8.80 -1.95
C VAL A 144 -16.79 8.39 -2.32
N ALA A 145 -16.97 7.17 -2.86
CA ALA A 145 -18.29 6.65 -3.23
C ALA A 145 -19.20 6.48 -2.01
N GLY A 146 -18.68 5.91 -0.92
CA GLY A 146 -19.42 5.70 0.33
C GLY A 146 -19.84 7.00 0.99
N MET A 147 -18.93 7.99 1.09
CA MET A 147 -19.26 9.31 1.62
C MET A 147 -20.30 10.03 0.76
N ALA A 148 -20.18 9.95 -0.57
CA ALA A 148 -21.16 10.53 -1.49
C ALA A 148 -22.53 9.86 -1.38
N ALA A 149 -22.57 8.52 -1.33
CA ALA A 149 -23.80 7.74 -1.13
C ALA A 149 -24.47 8.09 0.21
N PHE A 150 -23.70 8.18 1.30
CA PHE A 150 -24.21 8.55 2.61
C PHE A 150 -24.87 9.94 2.60
N ARG A 151 -24.23 10.93 1.97
CA ARG A 151 -24.81 12.27 1.80
C ARG A 151 -26.09 12.23 0.96
N LEU A 152 -26.10 11.47 -0.13
CA LEU A 152 -27.28 11.27 -0.99
C LEU A 152 -28.42 10.50 -0.33
N LEU A 153 -28.19 9.75 0.75
CA LEU A 153 -29.24 9.08 1.53
C LEU A 153 -29.89 10.05 2.54
N LYS A 154 -29.12 10.97 3.13
CA LYS A 154 -29.62 11.97 4.10
C LYS A 154 -30.33 13.18 3.44
N ARG A 155 -31.06 12.97 2.35
CA ARG A 155 -31.57 13.93 1.33
C ARG A 155 -32.25 15.23 1.81
N LYS A 156 -32.63 15.37 3.08
CA LYS A 156 -33.60 16.39 3.53
C LYS A 156 -33.12 17.85 3.45
N SER A 157 -31.83 18.12 3.22
CA SER A 157 -31.28 19.50 3.20
C SER A 157 -30.27 19.80 2.09
N LEU A 158 -30.11 18.93 1.10
CA LEU A 158 -29.11 19.15 0.03
C LEU A 158 -29.69 19.99 -1.11
N SER A 159 -28.98 21.05 -1.50
CA SER A 159 -29.26 21.81 -2.73
C SER A 159 -29.08 20.92 -3.97
N GLU A 160 -29.73 21.27 -5.09
CA GLU A 160 -29.60 20.51 -6.35
C GLU A 160 -28.14 20.44 -6.84
N VAL A 161 -27.38 21.53 -6.70
CA VAL A 161 -25.95 21.57 -7.02
C VAL A 161 -25.17 20.54 -6.19
N SER A 162 -25.45 20.43 -4.89
CA SER A 162 -24.78 19.44 -4.02
C SER A 162 -25.14 18.02 -4.41
N LYS A 163 -26.40 17.76 -4.79
CA LYS A 163 -26.84 16.45 -5.26
C LYS A 163 -26.09 16.03 -6.53
N ASP A 164 -25.90 16.95 -7.49
CA ASP A 164 -25.15 16.67 -8.73
C ASP A 164 -23.68 16.34 -8.44
N ILE A 165 -23.01 17.14 -7.60
CA ILE A 165 -21.62 16.88 -7.18
C ILE A 165 -21.48 15.51 -6.53
N PHE A 166 -22.38 15.13 -5.62
CA PHE A 166 -22.30 13.83 -4.95
C PHE A 166 -22.64 12.67 -5.90
N LYS A 167 -23.59 12.82 -6.83
CA LYS A 167 -23.86 11.79 -7.85
C LYS A 167 -22.64 11.54 -8.74
N ARG A 168 -21.99 12.62 -9.22
CA ARG A 168 -20.77 12.53 -10.02
C ARG A 168 -19.61 11.91 -9.22
N SER A 169 -19.45 12.34 -7.97
CA SER A 169 -18.41 11.80 -7.07
C SER A 169 -18.64 10.31 -6.78
N MET A 170 -19.89 9.89 -6.57
CA MET A 170 -20.24 8.49 -6.39
C MET A 170 -19.93 7.67 -7.64
N ARG A 171 -20.31 8.16 -8.83
CA ARG A 171 -20.03 7.48 -10.10
C ARG A 171 -18.53 7.32 -10.34
N LEU A 172 -17.76 8.39 -10.15
CA LEU A 172 -16.31 8.36 -10.29
C LEU A 172 -15.69 7.41 -9.26
N GLY A 173 -16.09 7.51 -7.99
CA GLY A 173 -15.61 6.63 -6.92
C GLY A 173 -15.87 5.16 -7.22
N MET A 174 -17.07 4.80 -7.69
CA MET A 174 -17.39 3.42 -8.08
C MET A 174 -16.54 2.92 -9.26
N ILE A 175 -16.29 3.76 -10.27
CA ILE A 175 -15.41 3.39 -11.41
C ILE A 175 -13.99 3.17 -10.92
N VAL A 176 -13.46 4.07 -10.10
CA VAL A 176 -12.11 3.96 -9.52
C VAL A 176 -12.00 2.73 -8.62
N SER A 177 -13.01 2.44 -7.80
CA SER A 177 -13.06 1.22 -6.98
C SER A 177 -13.08 -0.04 -7.81
N LEU A 178 -13.87 -0.07 -8.90
CA LEU A 178 -13.94 -1.23 -9.79
C LEU A 178 -12.58 -1.48 -10.44
N LEU A 179 -11.98 -0.46 -11.05
CA LEU A 179 -10.67 -0.58 -11.68
C LEU A 179 -9.59 -0.96 -10.65
N GLY A 180 -9.58 -0.30 -9.48
CA GLY A 180 -8.68 -0.62 -8.38
C GLY A 180 -8.83 -2.05 -7.89
N SER A 181 -10.06 -2.56 -7.75
CA SER A 181 -10.31 -3.93 -7.30
C SER A 181 -9.78 -4.98 -8.29
N LEU A 182 -9.99 -4.76 -9.59
CA LEU A 182 -9.46 -5.64 -10.63
C LEU A 182 -7.93 -5.63 -10.63
N SER A 183 -7.32 -4.45 -10.47
CA SER A 183 -5.87 -4.31 -10.38
C SER A 183 -5.30 -4.98 -9.13
N VAL A 184 -5.90 -4.79 -7.95
CA VAL A 184 -5.48 -5.45 -6.71
C VAL A 184 -5.59 -6.97 -6.82
N MET A 185 -6.70 -7.48 -7.37
CA MET A 185 -6.87 -8.91 -7.57
C MET A 185 -5.80 -9.48 -8.49
N GLY A 186 -5.53 -8.82 -9.62
CA GLY A 186 -4.51 -9.26 -10.58
C GLY A 186 -3.10 -9.22 -9.99
N VAL A 187 -2.70 -8.10 -9.38
CA VAL A 187 -1.36 -7.98 -8.78
C VAL A 187 -1.21 -8.86 -7.54
N GLY A 188 -2.27 -9.04 -6.75
CA GLY A 188 -2.30 -9.94 -5.60
C GLY A 188 -2.09 -11.40 -5.97
N ASP A 189 -2.74 -11.88 -7.05
CA ASP A 189 -2.50 -13.22 -7.59
C ASP A 189 -1.04 -13.40 -8.02
N LEU A 190 -0.49 -12.42 -8.76
CA LEU A 190 0.91 -12.44 -9.17
C LEU A 190 1.88 -12.42 -7.99
N GLN A 191 1.60 -11.61 -6.97
CA GLN A 191 2.41 -11.54 -5.75
C GLN A 191 2.35 -12.87 -4.98
N MET A 192 1.19 -13.51 -4.91
CA MET A 192 1.02 -14.80 -4.22
C MET A 192 1.83 -15.92 -4.89
N LYS A 193 1.85 -15.94 -6.23
CA LYS A 193 2.65 -16.88 -7.03
C LYS A 193 4.15 -16.70 -6.81
N ASP A 194 4.64 -15.47 -6.70
CA ASP A 194 6.03 -15.22 -6.35
C ASP A 194 6.33 -15.65 -4.90
N LEU A 195 5.41 -15.36 -3.97
CA LEU A 195 5.54 -15.69 -2.55
C LEU A 195 5.71 -17.19 -2.29
N LEU A 196 5.09 -18.04 -3.11
CA LEU A 196 5.28 -19.50 -3.05
C LEU A 196 6.73 -19.92 -3.22
N HIS A 197 7.48 -19.22 -4.07
CA HIS A 197 8.88 -19.52 -4.34
C HIS A 197 9.82 -18.81 -3.37
N THR A 198 9.53 -17.54 -3.07
CA THR A 198 10.43 -16.71 -2.26
C THR A 198 10.22 -16.91 -0.76
N GLN A 199 8.98 -17.16 -0.32
CA GLN A 199 8.59 -17.21 1.09
C GLN A 199 7.45 -18.22 1.35
N PRO A 200 7.65 -19.53 1.05
CA PRO A 200 6.61 -20.56 1.13
C PRO A 200 5.97 -20.68 2.52
N MET A 201 6.73 -20.38 3.59
CA MET A 201 6.21 -20.37 4.96
C MET A 201 5.06 -19.37 5.13
N LYS A 202 5.14 -18.18 4.52
CA LYS A 202 4.06 -17.17 4.60
C LYS A 202 2.82 -17.67 3.87
N PHE A 203 2.98 -18.22 2.68
CA PHE A 203 1.88 -18.80 1.90
C PHE A 203 1.19 -19.93 2.68
N SER A 204 1.96 -20.91 3.16
CA SER A 204 1.40 -22.03 3.91
C SER A 204 0.69 -21.59 5.18
N ALA A 205 1.19 -20.55 5.86
CA ALA A 205 0.51 -19.98 7.03
C ALA A 205 -0.81 -19.27 6.66
N MET A 206 -0.87 -18.56 5.53
CA MET A 206 -2.09 -17.91 5.04
C MET A 206 -3.17 -18.93 4.67
N GLU A 207 -2.77 -20.04 4.05
CA GLU A 207 -3.66 -21.11 3.62
C GLU A 207 -3.92 -22.17 4.71
N ALA A 208 -3.41 -21.95 5.93
CA ALA A 208 -3.46 -22.90 7.05
C ALA A 208 -3.02 -24.34 6.67
N LEU A 209 -1.97 -24.43 5.85
CA LEU A 209 -1.36 -25.68 5.41
C LEU A 209 -0.24 -26.10 6.36
N TYR A 210 -0.49 -27.15 7.13
CA TYR A 210 0.47 -27.73 8.08
C TYR A 210 1.29 -28.89 7.49
N LYS A 211 0.92 -29.38 6.31
CA LYS A 211 1.57 -30.51 5.63
C LYS A 211 1.69 -30.21 4.15
N ASP A 212 2.70 -30.81 3.54
CA ASP A 212 2.86 -30.76 2.09
C ASP A 212 1.63 -31.36 1.42
N THR A 213 1.02 -30.56 0.55
CA THR A 213 -0.06 -31.00 -0.32
C THR A 213 0.59 -31.61 -1.57
N GLY A 214 0.01 -32.70 -2.08
CA GLY A 214 0.49 -33.31 -3.31
C GLY A 214 0.24 -32.41 -4.53
N LYS A 215 0.21 -33.01 -5.73
CA LYS A 215 0.00 -32.25 -6.98
C LYS A 215 -1.36 -31.54 -7.09
N SER A 216 -2.30 -31.82 -6.19
CA SER A 216 -3.61 -31.18 -6.14
C SER A 216 -3.90 -30.77 -4.69
N ALA A 217 -4.02 -29.47 -4.48
CA ALA A 217 -4.34 -28.87 -3.20
C ALA A 217 -5.72 -28.18 -3.28
N GLY A 218 -6.57 -28.46 -2.30
CA GLY A 218 -7.82 -27.73 -2.13
C GLY A 218 -7.55 -26.31 -1.62
N TRP A 219 -8.29 -25.32 -2.13
CA TRP A 219 -8.26 -23.97 -1.57
C TRP A 219 -9.29 -23.87 -0.45
N THR A 220 -8.86 -23.45 0.74
CA THR A 220 -9.75 -23.32 1.90
C THR A 220 -10.43 -21.95 1.86
N VAL A 221 -11.70 -21.92 1.47
CA VAL A 221 -12.49 -20.67 1.40
C VAL A 221 -12.78 -20.15 2.80
N VAL A 222 -13.13 -21.05 3.72
CA VAL A 222 -13.36 -20.76 5.13
C VAL A 222 -12.83 -21.95 5.95
N GLY A 223 -12.10 -21.67 7.02
CA GLY A 223 -11.61 -22.68 7.94
C GLY A 223 -11.18 -22.07 9.27
N ILE A 224 -11.16 -22.88 10.33
CA ILE A 224 -10.68 -22.48 11.65
C ILE A 224 -9.35 -23.20 11.88
N ALA A 225 -8.26 -22.45 11.78
CA ALA A 225 -6.92 -22.95 12.03
C ALA A 225 -6.69 -23.18 13.55
N ASP A 226 -6.40 -24.42 13.92
CA ASP A 226 -5.91 -24.82 15.24
C ASP A 226 -4.39 -24.95 15.19
N THR A 227 -3.73 -23.85 15.55
CA THR A 227 -2.27 -23.75 15.57
C THR A 227 -1.63 -24.62 16.65
N LYS A 228 -2.35 -25.01 17.71
CA LYS A 228 -1.80 -25.85 18.78
C LYS A 228 -1.69 -27.31 18.33
N ASN A 229 -2.69 -27.79 17.61
CA ASN A 229 -2.74 -29.17 17.12
C ASN A 229 -2.30 -29.33 15.66
N HIS A 230 -1.90 -28.23 14.99
CA HIS A 230 -1.52 -28.18 13.58
C HIS A 230 -2.59 -28.79 12.65
N LYS A 231 -3.84 -28.36 12.84
CA LYS A 231 -5.00 -28.83 12.07
C LYS A 231 -5.91 -27.67 11.70
N THR A 232 -6.64 -27.82 10.61
CA THR A 232 -7.67 -26.87 10.21
C THR A 232 -9.03 -27.55 10.34
N ASN A 233 -9.88 -26.99 11.20
CA ASN A 233 -11.21 -27.53 11.50
C ASN A 233 -12.28 -26.74 10.76
N TYR A 234 -13.46 -27.36 10.55
CA TYR A 234 -14.63 -26.72 9.93
C TYR A 234 -14.30 -26.07 8.58
N THR A 235 -13.64 -26.82 7.68
CA THR A 235 -13.21 -26.29 6.39
C THR A 235 -14.30 -26.39 5.32
N ILE A 236 -14.40 -25.34 4.51
CA ILE A 236 -15.08 -25.33 3.22
C ILE A 236 -13.98 -25.21 2.17
N GLU A 237 -13.69 -26.30 1.47
CA GLU A 237 -12.61 -26.38 0.49
C GLU A 237 -13.15 -26.50 -0.92
N ILE A 238 -12.49 -25.82 -1.86
CA ILE A 238 -12.69 -26.01 -3.31
C ILE A 238 -11.55 -26.90 -3.83
N PRO A 239 -11.84 -28.16 -4.20
CA PRO A 239 -10.79 -29.10 -4.64
C PRO A 239 -10.00 -28.57 -5.85
N GLY A 240 -8.67 -28.70 -5.79
CA GLY A 240 -7.76 -28.37 -6.89
C GLY A 240 -7.59 -26.87 -7.20
N MET A 241 -8.37 -26.00 -6.57
CA MET A 241 -8.32 -24.56 -6.85
C MET A 241 -7.01 -23.93 -6.38
N LEU A 242 -6.44 -24.39 -5.26
CA LEU A 242 -5.19 -23.83 -4.78
C LEU A 242 -4.06 -24.09 -5.76
N SER A 243 -4.05 -25.27 -6.40
CA SER A 243 -3.08 -25.61 -7.47
C SER A 243 -3.20 -24.75 -8.74
N VAL A 244 -4.36 -24.12 -8.97
CA VAL A 244 -4.56 -23.18 -10.10
C VAL A 244 -4.11 -21.77 -9.70
N LEU A 245 -4.25 -21.43 -8.43
CA LEU A 245 -3.86 -20.14 -7.85
C LEU A 245 -2.36 -20.09 -7.50
N SER A 246 -1.72 -21.25 -7.39
CA SER A 246 -0.29 -21.43 -7.03
C SER A 246 0.61 -21.62 -8.24
#